data_AF-A0A4Y8VNC6-F1
#
_entry.id   AF-A0A4Y8VNC6-F1
#
_cell.length_a   1.000
_cell.length_b   1.000
_cell.length_c   1.000
_cell.angle_alpha   90.00
_cell.angle_beta   90.00
_cell.angle_gamma   90.00
#
_symmetry.space_group_name_H-M   'P 1'
#
loop_
_entity.id
_entity.type
_entity.pdbx_description
1 polymer ?
#
loop_
_entity_poly.entity_id
_entity_poly.type
_entity_poly.pdbx_seq_one_letter_code
_entity_poly.pdbx_strand_id
1 'polypeptide(L)' 'MIIKRDYYLQQLISSKSNNLIKIVTGIRRSGKSFLLFNLFHNHLIETGIREDHIIEIALDNRLNKNALH' A
#
# COMPACT_ATOMS: atom_id res chain seq x y z
N MET A 1 2.10 17.47 -9.27
CA MET A 1 1.71 17.79 -7.88
C MET A 1 1.11 16.54 -7.25
N ILE A 2 1.73 16.01 -6.19
CA ILE A 2 1.14 14.90 -5.43
C ILE A 2 0.11 15.50 -4.47
N ILE A 3 -1.14 15.03 -4.55
CA ILE A 3 -2.18 15.42 -3.61
C ILE A 3 -1.99 14.57 -2.35
N LYS A 4 -1.76 15.24 -1.23
CA LYS A 4 -1.66 14.59 0.09
C LYS A 4 -2.97 13.88 0.42
N ARG A 5 -2.87 12.66 0.96
CA ARG A 5 -4.01 11.83 1.41
C ARG A 5 -3.93 11.55 2.90
N ASP A 6 -3.58 12.58 3.66
CA ASP A 6 -3.19 12.46 5.06
C ASP A 6 -4.23 11.72 5.89
N TYR A 7 -5.52 12.01 5.71
CA TYR A 7 -6.60 11.30 6.40
C TYR A 7 -6.54 9.77 6.20
N TYR A 8 -6.49 9.30 4.95
CA TYR A 8 -6.46 7.87 4.64
C TYR A 8 -5.13 7.21 5.02
N LEU A 9 -4.03 7.95 4.87
CA LEU A 9 -2.71 7.48 5.28
C LEU A 9 -2.65 7.28 6.80
N GLN A 10 -3.17 8.24 7.59
CA GLN A 10 -3.23 8.14 9.05
C GLN A 10 -4.12 6.99 9.52
N GLN A 11 -5.17 6.62 8.78
CA GLN A 11 -5.96 5.41 9.08
C GLN A 11 -5.14 4.13 8.91
N LEU A 12 -4.31 4.04 7.86
CA LEU A 12 -3.41 2.90 7.66
C LEU A 12 -2.33 2.84 8.75
N ILE A 13 -1.74 3.98 9.10
CA ILE A 13 -0.70 4.08 10.13
C ILE A 13 -1.25 3.70 11.50
N SER A 14 -2.37 4.30 11.91
CA SER A 14 -2.96 4.06 13.24
C SER A 14 -3.47 2.62 13.41
N SER A 15 -3.83 1.96 12.31
CA SER A 15 -4.29 0.58 12.33
C SER A 15 -3.17 -0.45 12.10
N LYS A 16 -1.90 -0.02 11.92
CA LYS A 16 -0.73 -0.91 11.77
C LYS A 16 -0.49 -1.70 13.07
N SER A 17 0.15 -2.87 12.95
CA SER A 17 0.65 -3.69 14.08
C SER A 17 -0.41 -4.27 15.03
N ASN A 18 -1.66 -4.45 14.58
CA ASN A 18 -2.72 -5.07 15.38
C ASN A 18 -3.12 -6.49 14.92
N ASN A 19 -2.25 -7.17 14.16
CA ASN A 19 -2.47 -8.52 13.63
C ASN A 19 -3.74 -8.70 12.76
N LEU A 20 -4.37 -7.61 12.32
CA LEU A 20 -5.57 -7.64 11.49
C LEU A 20 -5.25 -7.21 10.05
N ILE A 21 -5.80 -7.96 9.10
CA ILE A 21 -5.76 -7.62 7.67
C ILE A 21 -6.53 -6.33 7.42
N LYS A 22 -5.97 -5.41 6.63
CA LYS A 22 -6.60 -4.15 6.23
C LYS A 22 -7.10 -4.26 4.79
N ILE A 23 -8.38 -3.96 4.59
CA ILE A 23 -8.99 -3.95 3.26
C ILE A 23 -9.25 -2.50 2.86
N VAL A 24 -8.59 -2.05 1.79
CA VAL A 24 -8.81 -0.71 1.22
C VAL A 24 -9.80 -0.81 0.07
N THR A 25 -11.02 -0.31 0.28
CA THR A 25 -12.09 -0.31 -0.72
C THR A 25 -12.33 1.08 -1.31
N GLY A 26 -13.14 1.16 -2.37
CA GLY A 26 -13.56 2.42 -2.98
C GLY A 26 -13.72 2.34 -4.50
N ILE A 27 -14.37 3.35 -5.08
CA ILE A 27 -14.74 3.38 -6.51
C ILE A 27 -13.53 3.27 -7.47
N ARG A 28 -13.80 2.88 -8.71
CA ARG A 28 -12.78 2.82 -9.78
C ARG A 28 -12.08 4.18 -9.93
N ARG A 29 -10.76 4.17 -10.10
CA ARG A 29 -9.89 5.38 -10.19
C ARG A 29 -9.84 6.26 -8.94
N SER A 30 -10.29 5.78 -7.77
CA SER A 30 -10.15 6.53 -6.51
C SER A 30 -8.71 6.62 -5.98
N GLY A 31 -7.68 6.12 -6.67
CA GLY A 31 -6.28 6.24 -6.27
C GLY A 31 -5.82 5.34 -5.12
N LYS A 32 -6.47 4.18 -4.92
CA LYS A 32 -6.09 3.20 -3.87
C LYS A 32 -4.68 2.64 -4.08
N SER A 33 -4.34 2.28 -5.31
CA SER A 33 -3.00 1.78 -5.65
C SER A 33 -1.93 2.80 -5.30
N PHE A 34 -2.17 4.08 -5.60
CA PHE A 34 -1.25 5.17 -5.23
C PHE A 34 -1.15 5.37 -3.71
N LEU A 35 -2.27 5.21 -2.97
CA LEU A 35 -2.24 5.27 -1.51
C LEU A 35 -1.36 4.16 -0.91
N LEU A 36 -1.44 2.94 -1.42
CA LEU A 36 -0.68 1.79 -0.91
C LEU A 36 0.77 1.79 -1.39
N PHE A 37 0.98 1.78 -2.71
CA PHE A 37 2.30 1.56 -3.35
C PHE A 37 3.18 2.81 -3.41
N ASN A 38 2.66 3.97 -3.04
CA ASN A 38 3.47 5.19 -2.99
C ASN A 38 3.43 5.82 -1.61
N LEU A 39 2.25 6.26 -1.16
CA LEU A 39 2.18 7.03 0.09
C LEU A 39 2.49 6.17 1.31
N PHE A 40 1.86 5.00 1.42
CA PHE A 40 2.10 4.11 2.54
C PHE A 40 3.47 3.43 2.43
N HIS A 41 3.86 2.97 1.24
CA HIS A 41 5.21 2.46 0.97
C HIS A 41 6.31 3.43 1.43
N ASN A 42 6.26 4.69 0.98
CA ASN A 42 7.25 5.70 1.36
C ASN A 42 7.25 5.96 2.87
N HIS A 43 6.07 6.00 3.49
CA HIS A 43 5.98 6.12 4.94
C HIS A 43 6.67 4.95 5.68
N LEU A 44 6.56 3.71 5.18
CA LEU A 44 7.27 2.57 5.76
C LEU A 44 8.79 2.74 5.67
N ILE A 45 9.30 3.18 4.52
CA ILE A 45 10.73 3.45 4.33
C ILE A 45 11.21 4.58 5.26
N GLU A 46 10.47 5.69 5.30
CA GLU A 46 10.79 6.85 6.16
C GLU A 46 10.81 6.49 7.66
N THR A 47 10.05 5.45 8.06
CA THR A 47 10.04 4.93 9.44
C THR A 47 11.12 3.89 9.71
N GLY A 48 12.03 3.64 8.75
CA GLY A 48 13.20 2.77 8.88
C GLY A 48 12.96 1.32 8.48
N ILE A 49 11.83 0.99 7.87
CA ILE A 49 11.63 -0.35 7.29
C ILE A 49 12.43 -0.42 5.99
N ARG A 50 13.30 -1.43 5.90
CA ARG A 50 14.08 -1.67 4.69
C ARG A 50 13.15 -2.08 3.55
N GLU A 51 13.45 -1.62 2.36
CA GLU A 51 12.65 -1.86 1.15
C GLU A 51 12.48 -3.37 0.85
N ASP A 52 13.51 -4.17 1.12
CA ASP A 52 13.47 -5.63 0.95
C ASP A 52 12.56 -6.37 1.95
N HIS A 53 12.06 -5.66 2.97
CA HIS A 53 11.06 -6.17 3.91
C HIS A 53 9.64 -5.71 3.55
N ILE A 54 9.44 -5.03 2.40
CA ILE A 54 8.15 -4.58 1.91
C ILE A 54 7.80 -5.40 0.66
N ILE A 55 6.80 -6.28 0.79
CA ILE A 55 6.37 -7.15 -0.32
C ILE A 55 5.15 -6.53 -0.98
N GLU A 56 5.32 -6.06 -2.22
CA GLU A 56 4.24 -5.52 -3.04
C GLU A 56 3.80 -6.50 -4.12
N ILE A 57 2.50 -6.74 -4.22
CA ILE A 57 1.93 -7.67 -5.21
C ILE A 57 0.77 -6.98 -5.95
N ALA A 58 0.97 -6.75 -7.25
CA ALA A 58 -0.08 -6.29 -8.15
C ALA A 58 -0.81 -7.48 -8.78
N LEU A 59 -1.86 -7.99 -8.13
CA LEU A 59 -2.57 -9.20 -8.57
C LEU A 59 -3.28 -9.05 -9.94
N ASP A 60 -3.50 -7.82 -10.39
CA ASP A 60 -4.07 -7.49 -11.69
C ASP A 60 -3.02 -7.43 -12.82
N ASN A 61 -1.73 -7.41 -12.49
CA ASN A 61 -0.67 -7.40 -13.49
C ASN A 61 -0.47 -8.82 -14.05
N ARG A 62 -0.73 -8.97 -15.36
CA ARG A 62 -0.59 -10.24 -16.10
C ARG A 62 0.82 -10.84 -16.04
N LEU A 63 1.84 -10.04 -15.76
CA LEU A 63 3.22 -10.50 -15.59
C LEU A 63 3.41 -11.35 -14.31
N ASN A 64 2.53 -11.21 -13.32
CA ASN A 64 2.58 -12.00 -12.08
C ASN A 64 2.01 -13.42 -12.21
N LYS A 65 1.56 -13.82 -13.42
CA LYS A 65 1.04 -15.18 -13.66
C LYS A 65 2.05 -16.28 -13.37
N ASN A 66 3.34 -15.98 -13.49
CA ASN A 66 4.41 -16.96 -13.33
C ASN A 66 4.92 -17.08 -11.88
N ALA A 67 4.46 -16.22 -10.96
CA ALA A 67 4.86 -16.27 -9.55
C ALA A 67 4.04 -17.29 -8.72
N LEU A 68 3.05 -17.93 -9.35
CA LEU A 68 2.15 -18.93 -8.77
C LEU A 68 2.36 -20.34 -9.36
N HIS A 69 3.48 -20.55 -10.06
CA HIS A 69 3.91 -21.85 -10.57
C HIS A 69 5.31 -22.19 -10.07
#